data_AF-A0A926HAZ6-F1
#
_entry.id   AF-A0A926HAZ6-F1
#
_cell.length_a   1.000
_cell.length_b   1.000
_cell.length_c   1.000
_cell.angle_alpha   90.00
_cell.angle_beta   90.00
_cell.angle_gamma   90.00
#
_symmetry.space_group_name_H-M   'P 1'
#
loop_
_entity.id
_entity.type
_entity.pdbx_description
1 polymer ?
#
loop_
_entity_poly.entity_id
_entity_poly.type
_entity_poly.pdbx_seq_one_letter_code
_entity_poly.pdbx_strand_id
1 'polypeptide(L)'
;TLAGAQFAAPAISASVLFLVPGVPMVSSIADLFRGDTVSGVARLASAVLLVVAIAAGLWAMLLLTQAQIDFTPGRLDLLLLAVPLAALATAGFAIMFDVPYRVLLPAALVGGAGYAVYRLAGLAGLPSGAAAFLAGLMISLLSELLARVLRMPTSMFSIPGFLPLVPGAAAFRALLDFAADDYAAGSEGFVRTIIIVMALAAGIGTVNALVRLGRRPVV
;
A
#
# COMPACT_ATOMS: atom_id res chain seq x y z
N THR A 1 -35.12 1.40 -3.18
CA THR A 1 -34.07 1.00 -4.15
C THR A 1 -32.84 1.91 -4.15
N LEU A 2 -32.62 2.75 -3.12
CA LEU A 2 -31.49 3.69 -3.04
C LEU A 2 -30.36 3.27 -2.06
N ALA A 3 -30.48 2.11 -1.42
CA ALA A 3 -29.44 1.59 -0.51
C ALA A 3 -28.32 0.83 -1.27
N GLY A 4 -28.62 0.22 -2.42
CA GLY A 4 -27.65 -0.60 -3.17
C GLY A 4 -26.52 0.19 -3.85
N ALA A 5 -26.76 1.45 -4.22
CA ALA A 5 -25.75 2.29 -4.88
C ALA A 5 -24.63 2.76 -3.92
N GLN A 6 -24.94 2.89 -2.63
CA GLN A 6 -24.01 3.40 -1.62
C GLN A 6 -22.95 2.35 -1.24
N PHE A 7 -23.30 1.06 -1.35
CA PHE A 7 -22.38 -0.06 -1.13
C PHE A 7 -21.62 -0.47 -2.40
N ALA A 8 -22.03 0.02 -3.58
CA ALA A 8 -21.38 -0.31 -4.84
C ALA A 8 -19.98 0.33 -4.96
N ALA A 9 -19.82 1.59 -4.53
CA ALA A 9 -18.54 2.29 -4.63
C ALA A 9 -17.41 1.62 -3.79
N PRO A 10 -17.62 1.26 -2.50
CA PRO A 10 -16.63 0.50 -1.74
C PRO A 10 -16.39 -0.90 -2.32
N ALA A 11 -17.43 -1.59 -2.79
CA ALA A 11 -17.32 -2.94 -3.35
C ALA A 11 -16.50 -2.96 -4.65
N ILE A 12 -16.75 -2.03 -5.57
CA ILE A 12 -15.98 -1.89 -6.82
C ILE A 12 -14.52 -1.55 -6.50
N SER A 13 -14.27 -0.65 -5.55
CA SER A 13 -12.91 -0.31 -5.13
C SER A 13 -12.16 -1.50 -4.51
N ALA A 14 -12.82 -2.33 -3.70
CA ALA A 14 -12.24 -3.53 -3.12
C ALA A 14 -11.97 -4.62 -4.17
N SER A 15 -12.89 -4.81 -5.12
CA SER A 15 -12.72 -5.77 -6.22
C SER A 15 -11.58 -5.38 -7.17
N VAL A 16 -11.40 -4.09 -7.45
CA VAL A 16 -10.29 -3.62 -8.30
C VAL A 16 -8.96 -3.62 -7.54
N LEU A 17 -8.94 -3.33 -6.23
CA LEU A 17 -7.71 -3.40 -5.43
C LEU A 17 -7.11 -4.81 -5.41
N PHE A 18 -7.96 -5.85 -5.45
CA PHE A 18 -7.55 -7.26 -5.54
C PHE A 18 -7.02 -7.64 -6.93
N LEU A 19 -7.41 -6.89 -7.96
CA LEU A 19 -7.01 -7.10 -9.35
C LEU A 19 -5.66 -6.45 -9.69
N VAL A 20 -5.19 -5.50 -8.86
CA VAL A 20 -3.86 -4.91 -8.98
C VAL A 20 -2.82 -5.98 -8.64
N PRO A 21 -1.87 -6.29 -9.53
CA PRO A 21 -1.01 -7.45 -9.40
C PRO A 21 0.13 -7.13 -8.42
N GLY A 22 -0.14 -7.22 -7.12
CA GLY A 22 0.85 -6.91 -6.08
C GLY A 22 2.02 -7.89 -6.06
N VAL A 23 1.75 -9.19 -6.21
CA VAL A 23 2.79 -10.25 -6.18
C VAL A 23 3.78 -10.14 -7.36
N PRO A 24 3.33 -9.88 -8.60
CA PRO A 24 4.22 -9.56 -9.71
C PRO A 24 5.04 -8.30 -9.46
N MET A 25 4.46 -7.19 -8.99
CA MET A 25 5.22 -5.95 -8.78
C MET A 25 6.34 -6.10 -7.74
N VAL A 26 6.06 -6.74 -6.60
CA VAL A 26 7.06 -6.95 -5.53
C VAL A 26 8.17 -7.89 -5.99
N SER A 27 7.83 -8.96 -6.71
CA SER A 27 8.84 -9.87 -7.27
C SER A 27 9.67 -9.22 -8.39
N SER A 28 9.08 -8.35 -9.21
CA SER A 28 9.81 -7.62 -10.27
C SER A 28 10.92 -6.73 -9.71
N ILE A 29 10.60 -5.98 -8.65
CA ILE A 29 11.56 -5.11 -7.96
C ILE A 29 12.65 -5.95 -7.30
N ALA A 30 12.27 -7.08 -6.68
CA ALA A 30 13.23 -8.01 -6.09
C ALA A 30 14.18 -8.63 -7.14
N ASP A 31 13.68 -8.95 -8.32
CA ASP A 31 14.46 -9.49 -9.44
C ASP A 31 15.41 -8.43 -10.02
N LEU A 32 14.96 -7.18 -10.12
CA LEU A 32 15.78 -6.05 -10.56
C LEU A 32 16.97 -5.77 -9.62
N PHE A 33 16.73 -5.83 -8.30
CA PHE A 33 17.79 -5.67 -7.29
C PHE A 33 18.75 -6.86 -7.23
N ARG A 34 18.35 -8.04 -7.71
CA ARG A 34 19.20 -9.24 -7.78
C ARG A 34 20.03 -9.31 -9.06
N GLY A 35 19.90 -8.35 -9.97
CA GLY A 35 20.62 -8.31 -11.24
C GLY A 35 19.93 -9.08 -12.37
N ASP A 36 18.75 -9.65 -12.12
CA ASP A 36 17.92 -10.34 -13.12
C ASP A 36 17.06 -9.31 -13.88
N THR A 37 17.74 -8.43 -14.61
CA THR A 37 17.14 -7.26 -15.26
C THR A 37 16.10 -7.64 -16.31
N VAL A 38 16.26 -8.77 -16.99
CA VAL A 38 15.31 -9.23 -18.02
C VAL A 38 13.99 -9.68 -17.40
N SER A 39 14.01 -10.50 -16.34
CA SER A 39 12.79 -10.90 -15.61
C SER A 39 12.15 -9.74 -14.86
N GLY A 40 12.97 -8.88 -14.23
CA GLY A 40 12.49 -7.70 -13.51
C GLY A 40 11.81 -6.68 -14.43
N VAL A 41 12.40 -6.38 -15.59
CA VAL A 41 11.80 -5.47 -16.59
C VAL A 41 10.58 -6.10 -17.26
N ALA A 42 10.61 -7.38 -17.61
CA ALA A 42 9.46 -8.06 -18.23
C ALA A 42 8.22 -8.12 -17.33
N ARG A 43 8.43 -8.33 -16.01
CA ARG A 43 7.33 -8.35 -15.03
C ARG A 43 6.85 -6.95 -14.63
N LEU A 44 7.72 -5.94 -14.65
CA LEU A 44 7.31 -4.53 -14.56
C LEU A 44 6.48 -4.11 -15.77
N ALA A 45 6.89 -4.51 -16.97
CA ALA A 45 6.15 -4.23 -18.19
C ALA A 45 4.76 -4.87 -18.17
N SER A 46 4.64 -6.13 -17.72
CA SER A 46 3.33 -6.77 -17.58
C SER A 46 2.46 -6.14 -16.49
N ALA A 47 3.04 -5.68 -15.38
CA ALA A 47 2.31 -4.95 -14.35
C ALA A 47 1.78 -3.59 -14.85
N VAL A 48 2.61 -2.83 -15.60
CA VAL A 48 2.18 -1.57 -16.22
C VAL A 48 1.09 -1.80 -17.26
N LEU A 49 1.23 -2.82 -18.11
CA LEU A 49 0.19 -3.20 -19.08
C LEU A 49 -1.11 -3.61 -18.39
N LEU A 50 -1.03 -4.28 -17.24
CA LEU A 50 -2.22 -4.67 -16.47
C LEU A 50 -2.89 -3.47 -15.80
N VAL A 51 -2.12 -2.50 -15.31
CA VAL A 51 -2.64 -1.21 -14.81
C VAL A 51 -3.33 -0.43 -15.93
N VAL A 52 -2.73 -0.37 -17.12
CA VAL A 52 -3.32 0.27 -18.31
C VAL A 52 -4.59 -0.46 -18.76
N ALA A 53 -4.60 -1.80 -18.74
CA ALA A 53 -5.77 -2.60 -19.08
C ALA A 53 -6.92 -2.41 -18.08
N ILE A 54 -6.63 -2.33 -16.78
CA ILE A 54 -7.60 -1.99 -15.74
C ILE A 54 -8.15 -0.57 -15.99
N ALA A 55 -7.28 0.41 -16.22
CA ALA A 55 -7.68 1.79 -16.49
C ALA A 55 -8.58 1.90 -17.74
N ALA A 56 -8.22 1.23 -18.84
CA ALA A 56 -9.02 1.19 -20.07
C ALA A 56 -10.37 0.49 -19.86
N GLY A 57 -10.40 -0.63 -19.12
CA GLY A 57 -11.64 -1.34 -18.77
C GLY A 57 -12.58 -0.48 -17.92
N LEU A 58 -12.04 0.32 -17.00
CA LEU A 58 -12.82 1.22 -16.16
C LEU A 58 -13.31 2.45 -16.91
N TRP A 59 -12.48 3.02 -17.77
CA TRP A 59 -12.89 4.10 -18.66
C TRP A 59 -14.07 3.66 -19.53
N ALA A 60 -13.99 2.46 -20.12
CA ALA A 60 -15.10 1.87 -20.88
C ALA A 60 -16.36 1.63 -20.01
N MET A 61 -16.19 1.17 -18.77
CA MET A 61 -17.29 0.97 -17.83
C MET A 61 -17.96 2.31 -17.43
N LEU A 62 -17.18 3.36 -17.19
CA LEU A 62 -17.70 4.69 -16.82
C LEU A 62 -18.50 5.32 -17.97
N LEU A 63 -18.04 5.15 -19.22
CA LEU A 63 -18.77 5.59 -20.41
C LEU A 63 -20.17 4.94 -20.50
N LEU A 64 -20.29 3.68 -20.12
CA LEU A 64 -21.55 2.93 -20.15
C LEU A 64 -22.48 3.23 -18.97
N THR A 65 -21.93 3.52 -17.79
CA THR A 65 -22.70 3.53 -16.53
C THR A 65 -23.04 4.94 -16.03
N GLN A 66 -22.34 6.00 -16.49
CA GLN A 66 -22.51 7.38 -16.02
C GLN A 66 -22.52 7.49 -14.48
N ALA A 67 -21.79 6.58 -13.80
CA ALA A 67 -21.81 6.45 -12.36
C ALA A 67 -20.72 7.33 -11.74
N GLN A 68 -21.10 8.26 -10.87
CA GLN A 68 -20.15 9.02 -10.06
C GLN A 68 -19.74 8.18 -8.85
N ILE A 69 -18.48 7.76 -8.80
CA ILE A 69 -17.91 7.04 -7.65
C ILE A 69 -17.40 8.07 -6.64
N ASP A 70 -18.32 8.54 -5.80
CA ASP A 70 -17.98 9.44 -4.70
C ASP A 70 -17.41 8.65 -3.52
N PHE A 71 -16.07 8.64 -3.43
CA PHE A 71 -15.38 8.29 -2.18
C PHE A 71 -15.56 9.44 -1.18
N THR A 72 -16.73 9.50 -0.56
CA THR A 72 -16.95 10.31 0.65
C THR A 72 -16.14 9.68 1.79
N PRO A 73 -15.26 10.43 2.48
CA PRO A 73 -14.59 9.93 3.66
C PRO A 73 -15.65 9.61 4.72
N GLY A 74 -15.91 8.32 4.94
CA GLY A 74 -16.88 7.87 5.91
C GLY A 74 -16.40 8.14 7.34
N ARG A 75 -17.33 8.18 8.29
CA ARG A 75 -17.13 8.28 9.75
C ARG A 75 -16.15 7.26 10.38
N LEU A 76 -15.56 6.37 9.58
CA LEU A 76 -14.55 5.38 9.96
C LEU A 76 -13.16 6.03 10.20
N ASP A 77 -13.05 7.34 10.06
CA ASP A 77 -11.83 8.12 10.31
C ASP A 77 -11.38 8.15 11.78
N LEU A 78 -12.19 7.65 12.73
CA LEU A 78 -11.79 7.55 14.14
C LEU A 78 -10.62 6.56 14.30
N LEU A 79 -9.53 7.02 14.91
CA LEU A 79 -8.33 6.21 15.21
C LEU A 79 -8.68 4.87 15.88
N LEU A 80 -9.65 4.89 16.79
CA LEU A 80 -10.12 3.72 17.54
C LEU A 80 -10.72 2.62 16.65
N LEU A 81 -11.24 2.98 15.47
CA LEU A 81 -11.81 2.03 14.52
C LEU A 81 -10.83 1.72 13.38
N ALA A 82 -10.07 2.72 12.92
CA ALA A 82 -9.21 2.61 11.75
C ALA A 82 -7.94 1.77 12.00
N VAL A 83 -7.34 1.86 13.20
CA VAL A 83 -6.17 1.06 13.58
C VAL A 83 -6.46 -0.45 13.62
N PRO A 84 -7.52 -0.94 14.29
CA PRO A 84 -7.83 -2.37 14.28
C PRO A 84 -8.23 -2.88 12.89
N LEU A 85 -8.88 -2.05 12.07
CA LEU A 85 -9.17 -2.41 10.67
C LEU A 85 -7.89 -2.52 9.84
N ALA A 86 -6.93 -1.61 10.01
CA ALA A 86 -5.63 -1.70 9.35
C ALA A 86 -4.84 -2.93 9.82
N ALA A 87 -4.89 -3.28 11.11
CA ALA A 87 -4.30 -4.49 11.64
C ALA A 87 -4.94 -5.76 11.05
N LEU A 88 -6.27 -5.77 10.91
CA LEU A 88 -7.01 -6.86 10.29
C LEU A 88 -6.71 -6.99 8.79
N ALA A 89 -6.62 -5.86 8.07
CA ALA A 89 -6.19 -5.85 6.68
C ALA A 89 -4.75 -6.39 6.53
N THR A 90 -3.87 -6.01 7.45
CA THR A 90 -2.49 -6.54 7.52
C THR A 90 -2.46 -8.04 7.76
N ALA A 91 -3.31 -8.56 8.66
CA ALA A 91 -3.45 -9.99 8.88
C ALA A 91 -3.94 -10.70 7.60
N GLY A 92 -4.91 -10.12 6.90
CA GLY A 92 -5.38 -10.63 5.60
C GLY A 92 -4.27 -10.69 4.55
N PHE A 93 -3.47 -9.62 4.43
CA PHE A 93 -2.29 -9.63 3.57
C PHE A 93 -1.26 -10.66 4.02
N ALA A 94 -1.03 -10.82 5.32
CA ALA A 94 -0.10 -11.82 5.84
C ALA A 94 -0.54 -13.25 5.47
N ILE A 95 -1.84 -13.57 5.52
CA ILE A 95 -2.38 -14.84 5.02
C ILE A 95 -2.13 -14.97 3.52
N MET A 96 -2.38 -13.91 2.74
CA MET A 96 -2.18 -13.89 1.29
C MET A 96 -0.72 -14.13 0.87
N PHE A 97 0.25 -13.73 1.71
CA PHE A 97 1.68 -13.95 1.49
C PHE A 97 2.22 -15.22 2.17
N ASP A 98 1.35 -16.17 2.54
CA ASP A 98 1.72 -17.44 3.19
C ASP A 98 2.58 -17.25 4.46
N VAL A 99 2.33 -16.19 5.23
CA VAL A 99 2.99 -15.97 6.52
C VAL A 99 2.46 -17.00 7.53
N PRO A 100 3.33 -17.71 8.28
CA PRO A 100 2.89 -18.74 9.21
C PRO A 100 1.99 -18.17 10.31
N TYR A 101 0.92 -18.89 10.66
CA TYR A 101 -0.12 -18.44 11.60
C TYR A 101 0.40 -17.90 12.94
N ARG A 102 1.49 -18.47 13.47
CA ARG A 102 2.15 -18.00 14.71
C ARG A 102 2.70 -16.57 14.63
N VAL A 103 2.87 -16.03 13.43
CA VAL A 103 3.43 -14.70 13.13
C VAL A 103 2.34 -13.70 12.71
N LEU A 104 1.10 -14.16 12.52
CA LEU A 104 0.00 -13.35 12.02
C LEU A 104 -0.35 -12.18 12.95
N LEU A 105 -0.44 -12.45 14.24
CA LEU A 105 -0.73 -11.42 15.25
C LEU A 105 0.41 -10.38 15.35
N PRO A 106 1.69 -10.78 15.47
CA PRO A 106 2.80 -9.86 15.33
C PRO A 106 2.76 -9.00 14.05
N ALA A 107 2.49 -9.60 12.90
CA ALA A 107 2.40 -8.88 11.63
C ALA A 107 1.26 -7.86 11.64
N ALA A 108 0.08 -8.25 12.14
CA ALA A 108 -1.07 -7.36 12.29
C ALA A 108 -0.76 -6.14 13.16
N LEU A 109 0.00 -6.33 14.25
CA LEU A 109 0.43 -5.23 15.12
C LEU A 109 1.37 -4.26 14.40
N VAL A 110 2.27 -4.76 13.53
CA VAL A 110 3.16 -3.90 12.74
C VAL A 110 2.37 -2.98 11.83
N GLY A 111 1.41 -3.50 11.06
CA GLY A 111 0.62 -2.69 10.15
C GLY A 111 -0.36 -1.76 10.87
N GLY A 112 -0.94 -2.21 11.99
CA GLY A 112 -1.73 -1.35 12.87
C GLY A 112 -0.92 -0.17 13.44
N ALA A 113 0.30 -0.43 13.91
CA ALA A 113 1.19 0.61 14.43
C ALA A 113 1.64 1.59 13.33
N GLY A 114 2.00 1.08 12.14
CA GLY A 114 2.32 1.92 10.99
C GLY A 114 1.17 2.84 10.59
N TYR A 115 -0.05 2.29 10.52
CA TYR A 115 -1.24 3.07 10.22
C TYR A 115 -1.56 4.12 11.29
N ALA A 116 -1.40 3.76 12.57
CA ALA A 116 -1.55 4.69 13.67
C ALA A 116 -0.57 5.87 13.54
N VAL A 117 0.70 5.61 13.26
CA VAL A 117 1.72 6.66 13.05
C VAL A 117 1.37 7.55 11.87
N TYR A 118 0.97 6.98 10.73
CA TYR A 118 0.55 7.75 9.56
C TYR A 118 -0.59 8.72 9.90
N ARG A 119 -1.61 8.24 10.62
CA ARG A 119 -2.77 9.04 11.00
C ARG A 119 -2.44 10.10 12.06
N LEU A 120 -1.66 9.74 13.08
CA LEU A 120 -1.24 10.69 14.12
C LEU A 120 -0.37 11.80 13.52
N ALA A 121 0.54 11.48 12.61
CA ALA A 121 1.33 12.47 11.89
C ALA A 121 0.44 13.40 11.05
N GLY A 122 -0.58 12.86 10.36
CA GLY A 122 -1.56 13.66 9.63
C GLY A 122 -2.38 14.58 10.54
N LEU A 123 -2.81 14.11 11.72
CA LEU A 123 -3.53 14.93 12.70
C LEU A 123 -2.64 16.03 13.31
N ALA A 124 -1.33 15.79 13.40
CA ALA A 124 -0.35 16.79 13.79
C ALA A 124 -0.03 17.81 12.67
N GLY A 125 -0.69 17.72 11.51
CA GLY A 125 -0.54 18.66 10.40
C GLY A 125 0.68 18.38 9.50
N LEU A 126 1.32 17.21 9.61
CA LEU A 126 2.42 16.87 8.72
C LEU A 126 1.90 16.60 7.29
N PRO A 127 2.68 16.95 6.25
CA PRO A 127 2.35 16.61 4.88
C PRO A 127 2.33 15.08 4.70
N SER A 128 1.50 14.60 3.76
CA SER A 128 1.28 13.16 3.56
C SER A 128 2.55 12.36 3.27
N GLY A 129 3.53 12.97 2.60
CA GLY A 129 4.85 12.37 2.39
C GLY A 129 5.61 12.15 3.71
N ALA A 130 5.67 13.15 4.58
CA ALA A 130 6.35 13.03 5.88
C ALA A 130 5.64 12.01 6.80
N ALA A 131 4.30 12.01 6.80
CA ALA A 131 3.52 11.01 7.53
C ALA A 131 3.80 9.57 7.04
N ALA A 132 3.87 9.37 5.71
CA ALA A 132 4.19 8.08 5.11
C ALA A 132 5.63 7.63 5.41
N PHE A 133 6.59 8.56 5.43
CA PHE A 133 7.97 8.29 5.83
C PHE A 133 8.06 7.80 7.28
N LEU A 134 7.42 8.50 8.22
CA LEU A 134 7.38 8.10 9.63
C LEU A 134 6.70 6.74 9.82
N ALA A 135 5.61 6.48 9.11
CA ALA A 135 4.95 5.18 9.12
C ALA A 135 5.88 4.07 8.60
N GLY A 136 6.61 4.32 7.51
CA GLY A 136 7.61 3.39 6.96
C GLY A 136 8.75 3.08 7.93
N LEU A 137 9.25 4.10 8.65
CA LEU A 137 10.22 3.93 9.74
C LEU A 137 9.67 3.01 10.84
N MET A 138 8.45 3.30 11.33
CA MET A 138 7.82 2.54 12.40
C MET A 138 7.64 1.07 12.01
N ILE A 139 7.13 0.81 10.81
CA ILE A 139 6.93 -0.53 10.27
C ILE A 139 8.25 -1.29 10.22
N SER A 140 9.29 -0.69 9.62
CA SER A 140 10.56 -1.38 9.46
C SER A 140 11.28 -1.62 10.79
N LEU A 141 11.16 -0.71 11.76
CA LEU A 141 11.73 -0.88 13.09
C LEU A 141 11.06 -2.02 13.85
N LEU A 142 9.73 -2.07 13.86
CA LEU A 142 8.98 -3.15 14.51
C LEU A 142 9.22 -4.49 13.83
N SER A 143 9.25 -4.52 12.50
CA SER A 143 9.55 -5.73 11.75
C SER A 143 10.93 -6.27 12.08
N GLU A 144 11.96 -5.42 12.17
CA GLU A 144 13.32 -5.85 12.54
C GLU A 144 13.39 -6.36 13.98
N LEU A 145 12.68 -5.71 14.91
CA LEU A 145 12.60 -6.16 16.30
C LEU A 145 11.94 -7.53 16.39
N LEU A 146 10.76 -7.68 15.78
CA LEU A 146 9.99 -8.93 15.80
C LEU A 146 10.69 -10.06 15.04
N ALA A 147 11.39 -9.75 13.94
CA ALA A 147 12.21 -10.71 13.21
C ALA A 147 13.31 -11.32 14.10
N ARG A 148 13.96 -10.51 14.95
CA ARG A 148 14.98 -10.99 15.90
C ARG A 148 14.38 -11.83 17.02
N VAL A 149 13.26 -11.36 17.60
CA VAL A 149 12.59 -12.05 18.71
C VAL A 149 12.04 -13.40 18.25
N LEU A 150 11.38 -13.44 17.09
CA LEU A 150 10.72 -14.63 16.57
C LEU A 150 11.61 -15.49 15.67
N ARG A 151 12.85 -15.04 15.40
CA ARG A 151 13.83 -15.71 14.51
C ARG A 151 13.25 -16.00 13.12
N MET A 152 12.56 -15.01 12.55
CA MET A 152 11.90 -15.09 11.25
C MET A 152 12.43 -13.97 10.33
N PRO A 153 12.37 -14.12 9.00
CA PRO A 153 12.77 -13.05 8.07
C PRO A 153 11.95 -11.77 8.25
N THR A 154 12.60 -10.60 8.23
CA THR A 154 11.95 -9.27 8.37
C THR A 154 10.84 -9.05 7.33
N SER A 155 10.98 -9.62 6.12
CA SER A 155 10.00 -9.53 5.04
C SER A 155 8.62 -10.10 5.41
N MET A 156 8.56 -11.08 6.32
CA MET A 156 7.30 -11.69 6.80
C MET A 156 6.42 -10.69 7.57
N PHE A 157 7.01 -9.60 8.08
CA PHE A 157 6.31 -8.57 8.84
C PHE A 157 6.18 -7.27 8.03
N SER A 158 7.26 -6.84 7.38
CA SER A 158 7.28 -5.56 6.67
C SER A 158 6.35 -5.54 5.47
N ILE A 159 6.37 -6.59 4.62
CA ILE A 159 5.56 -6.64 3.38
C ILE A 159 4.06 -6.51 3.69
N PRO A 160 3.46 -7.39 4.51
CA PRO A 160 2.05 -7.24 4.86
C PRO A 160 1.78 -5.94 5.64
N GLY A 161 2.73 -5.48 6.46
CA GLY A 161 2.56 -4.31 7.33
C GLY A 161 2.43 -2.96 6.60
N PHE A 162 3.14 -2.74 5.49
CA PHE A 162 3.04 -1.48 4.75
C PHE A 162 1.93 -1.46 3.69
N LEU A 163 1.40 -2.62 3.28
CA LEU A 163 0.41 -2.71 2.20
C LEU A 163 -0.88 -1.91 2.45
N PRO A 164 -1.47 -1.90 3.66
CA PRO A 164 -2.64 -1.07 3.93
C PRO A 164 -2.40 0.44 3.80
N LEU A 165 -1.13 0.88 3.85
CA LEU A 165 -0.74 2.28 3.71
C LEU A 165 -0.43 2.68 2.28
N VAL A 166 -0.30 1.72 1.36
CA VAL A 166 -0.08 2.01 -0.05
C VAL A 166 -1.35 2.68 -0.58
N PRO A 167 -1.26 3.90 -1.14
CA PRO A 167 -2.42 4.69 -1.53
C PRO A 167 -3.05 4.20 -2.85
N GLY A 168 -3.45 2.93 -2.92
CA GLY A 168 -4.05 2.32 -4.10
C GLY A 168 -5.38 2.95 -4.49
N ALA A 169 -6.22 3.30 -3.51
CA ALA A 169 -7.48 4.01 -3.77
C ALA A 169 -7.26 5.44 -4.32
N ALA A 170 -6.19 6.13 -3.89
CA ALA A 170 -5.86 7.45 -4.43
C ALA A 170 -5.28 7.37 -5.85
N ALA A 171 -4.43 6.36 -6.11
CA ALA A 171 -3.95 6.06 -7.46
C ALA A 171 -5.12 5.75 -8.41
N PHE A 172 -6.08 4.96 -7.90
CA PHE A 172 -7.29 4.63 -8.62
C PHE A 172 -8.14 5.86 -8.95
N ARG A 173 -8.37 6.71 -7.95
CA ARG A 173 -9.15 7.95 -8.13
C ARG A 173 -8.50 8.87 -9.17
N ALA A 174 -7.17 9.02 -9.13
CA ALA A 174 -6.44 9.79 -10.14
C ALA A 174 -6.67 9.26 -11.57
N LEU A 175 -6.74 7.94 -11.75
CA LEU A 175 -7.08 7.33 -13.04
C LEU A 175 -8.53 7.61 -13.45
N LEU A 176 -9.48 7.59 -12.52
CA LEU A 176 -10.87 7.95 -12.79
C LEU A 176 -11.00 9.43 -13.18
N ASP A 177 -10.25 10.31 -12.53
CA ASP A 177 -10.25 11.75 -12.81
C ASP A 177 -9.69 12.03 -14.21
N PHE A 178 -8.60 11.35 -14.61
CA PHE A 178 -8.09 11.40 -16.00
C PHE A 178 -9.09 10.86 -17.01
N ALA A 179 -9.77 9.77 -16.67
CA ALA A 179 -10.81 9.16 -17.50
C ALA A 179 -12.03 10.07 -17.69
N ALA A 180 -12.29 10.98 -16.75
CA ALA A 180 -13.38 11.95 -16.76
C ALA A 180 -12.97 13.34 -17.32
N ASP A 181 -11.82 13.42 -18.00
CA ASP A 181 -11.23 14.66 -18.55
C ASP A 181 -10.86 15.73 -17.48
N ASP A 182 -10.83 15.38 -16.20
CA ASP A 182 -10.32 16.25 -15.12
C ASP A 182 -8.82 16.01 -14.90
N TYR A 183 -8.02 16.51 -15.85
CA TYR A 183 -6.57 16.38 -15.82
C TYR A 183 -5.91 17.08 -14.61
N ALA A 184 -6.55 18.12 -14.06
CA ALA A 184 -6.02 18.84 -12.91
C ALA A 184 -6.10 17.98 -11.66
N ALA A 185 -7.30 17.48 -11.31
CA ALA A 185 -7.50 16.60 -10.16
C ALA A 185 -6.73 15.28 -10.31
N GLY A 186 -6.73 14.69 -11.51
CA GLY A 186 -5.97 13.48 -11.81
C GLY A 186 -4.47 13.65 -11.58
N SER A 187 -3.90 14.77 -12.03
CA SER A 187 -2.46 15.04 -11.85
C SER A 187 -2.08 15.24 -10.38
N GLU A 188 -2.91 15.94 -9.60
CA GLU A 188 -2.67 16.14 -8.17
C GLU A 188 -2.71 14.81 -7.41
N GLY A 189 -3.75 14.01 -7.63
CA GLY A 189 -3.91 12.69 -7.01
C GLY A 189 -2.75 11.75 -7.38
N PHE A 190 -2.32 11.77 -8.63
CA PHE A 190 -1.21 10.97 -9.12
C PHE A 190 0.13 11.36 -8.47
N VAL A 191 0.47 12.65 -8.46
CA VAL A 191 1.71 13.16 -7.84
C VAL A 191 1.73 12.85 -6.34
N ARG A 192 0.60 13.08 -5.65
CA ARG A 192 0.47 12.76 -4.22
C ARG A 192 0.69 11.28 -3.93
N THR A 193 0.15 10.40 -4.78
CA THR A 193 0.33 8.95 -4.68
C THR A 193 1.80 8.58 -4.80
N ILE A 194 2.52 9.11 -5.80
CA ILE A 194 3.96 8.88 -5.98
C ILE A 194 4.74 9.33 -4.75
N ILE A 195 4.47 10.53 -4.23
CA ILE A 195 5.15 11.07 -3.06
C ILE A 195 4.99 10.15 -1.86
N ILE A 196 3.78 9.65 -1.59
CA ILE A 196 3.50 8.74 -0.48
C ILE A 196 4.27 7.42 -0.66
N VAL A 197 4.24 6.81 -1.85
CA VAL A 197 4.94 5.55 -2.13
C VAL A 197 6.45 5.71 -1.97
N MET A 198 7.02 6.78 -2.54
CA MET A 198 8.45 7.08 -2.44
C MET A 198 8.88 7.34 -0.99
N ALA A 199 8.09 8.10 -0.24
CA ALA A 199 8.37 8.40 1.15
C ALA A 199 8.27 7.15 2.05
N LEU A 200 7.27 6.29 1.82
CA LEU A 200 7.12 5.01 2.52
C LEU A 200 8.33 4.09 2.24
N ALA A 201 8.74 3.98 0.97
CA ALA A 201 9.91 3.22 0.56
C ALA A 201 11.21 3.76 1.19
N ALA A 202 11.39 5.08 1.22
CA ALA A 202 12.52 5.72 1.87
C ALA A 202 12.55 5.46 3.38
N GLY A 203 11.41 5.51 4.07
CA GLY A 203 11.31 5.19 5.49
C GLY A 203 11.75 3.75 5.79
N ILE A 204 11.24 2.78 5.02
CA ILE A 204 11.61 1.37 5.17
C ILE A 204 13.10 1.17 4.83
N GLY A 205 13.58 1.77 3.74
CA GLY A 205 14.98 1.68 3.30
C GLY A 205 15.98 2.24 4.31
N THR A 206 15.62 3.33 5.00
CA THR A 206 16.48 3.98 6.01
C THR A 206 16.79 3.03 7.16
N VAL A 207 15.79 2.33 7.68
CA VAL A 207 15.98 1.36 8.78
C VAL A 207 16.82 0.18 8.31
N ASN A 208 16.56 -0.36 7.12
CA ASN A 208 17.34 -1.45 6.56
C ASN A 208 18.81 -1.07 6.37
N ALA A 209 19.09 0.17 5.93
CA ALA A 209 20.45 0.69 5.80
C ALA A 209 21.15 0.82 7.15
N LEU A 210 20.47 1.36 8.17
CA LEU A 210 21.00 1.47 9.53
C LEU A 210 21.32 0.10 10.14
N VAL A 211 20.43 -0.88 9.97
CA VAL A 211 20.63 -2.25 10.44
C VAL A 211 21.79 -2.93 9.73
N ARG A 212 21.98 -2.69 8.42
CA ARG A 212 23.14 -3.19 7.67
C ARG A 212 24.46 -2.58 8.16
N LEU A 213 24.50 -1.27 8.42
CA LEU A 213 25.69 -0.60 8.93
C LEU A 213 26.07 -1.08 10.34
N GLY A 214 25.09 -1.36 11.20
CA GLY A 214 25.32 -1.95 12.53
C GLY A 214 25.75 -3.42 12.51
N ARG A 215 25.65 -4.10 11.35
CA ARG A 215 26.02 -5.50 11.14
C ARG A 215 27.38 -5.69 10.47
N ARG A 216 28.27 -4.66 10.48
CA ARG A 216 29.64 -4.82 9.95
C ARG A 216 30.22 -6.16 10.43
N PRO A 217 30.66 -7.05 9.51
CA PRO A 217 31.43 -8.20 9.93
C PRO A 217 32.69 -7.66 10.61
N VAL A 218 32.90 -8.06 11.85
CA VAL A 218 34.25 -8.08 12.41
C VAL A 218 34.96 -9.21 11.70
N VAL A 219 35.49 -8.94 10.49
CA VAL A 219 36.74 -9.45 9.88
C VAL A 219 36.93 -8.68 8.57
#